data_AF-A0A7Y2UDX5-F1
#
_entry.id   AF-A0A7Y2UDX5-F1
#
_cell.length_a   1.000
_cell.length_b   1.000
_cell.length_c   1.000
_cell.angle_alpha   90.00
_cell.angle_beta   90.00
_cell.angle_gamma   90.00
#
_symmetry.space_group_name_H-M   'P 1'
#
loop_
_entity.id
_entity.type
_entity.pdbx_description
1 polymer ?
#
loop_
_entity_poly.entity_id
_entity_poly.type
_entity_poly.pdbx_seq_one_letter_code
_entity_poly.pdbx_strand_id
1 'polypeptide(L)' 'MKNIFLGGLLLSLSGFASAANSLHPDVPILDAQGNLVIESGQPMSAMVSCGGACHETAYIVASSDHADAGASQLGRGE' A
#
# COMPACT_ATOMS: atom_id res chain seq x y z
N MET A 1 -5.72 36.60 29.18
CA MET A 1 -6.08 36.60 27.74
C MET A 1 -4.88 36.27 26.83
N LYS A 2 -4.03 35.29 27.18
CA LYS A 2 -2.76 35.02 26.45
C LYS A 2 -2.49 33.53 26.24
N ASN A 3 -3.48 32.68 26.53
CA ASN A 3 -3.37 31.21 26.51
C ASN A 3 -4.37 30.57 25.55
N ILE A 4 -5.24 31.36 24.90
CA ILE A 4 -6.27 30.86 23.97
C ILE A 4 -5.68 30.58 22.57
N PHE A 5 -4.57 31.23 22.21
CA PHE A 5 -3.95 31.06 20.90
C PHE A 5 -3.17 29.74 20.72
N LEU A 6 -2.79 29.05 21.81
CA LEU A 6 -2.01 27.81 21.72
C LEU A 6 -2.89 26.57 21.49
N GLY A 7 -4.16 26.60 21.92
CA GLY A 7 -5.11 25.50 21.69
C GLY A 7 -5.62 25.41 20.24
N GLY A 8 -5.75 26.55 19.56
CA GLY A 8 -6.22 26.60 18.16
C GLY A 8 -5.21 26.04 17.15
N LEU A 9 -3.91 26.16 17.44
CA LEU A 9 -2.83 25.69 16.57
C LEU A 9 -2.65 24.15 16.62
N LEU A 10 -2.98 23.52 17.75
CA LEU A 10 -2.94 22.06 17.91
C LEU A 10 -4.16 21.35 17.30
N LEU A 11 -5.32 22.02 17.19
CA LEU A 11 -6.52 21.45 16.57
C LEU A 11 -6.47 21.42 15.03
N SER A 12 -5.60 22.22 14.41
CA SER A 12 -5.55 22.37 12.94
C SER A 12 -4.75 21.27 12.22
N LEU A 13 -4.04 20.40 12.95
CA LEU A 13 -3.22 19.32 12.39
C LEU A 13 -3.97 17.97 12.26
N SER A 14 -5.16 17.84 12.83
CA SER A 14 -5.88 16.56 12.88
C SER A 14 -6.64 16.20 11.59
N GLY A 15 -6.53 17.02 10.54
CA GLY A 15 -7.41 16.95 9.36
C GLY A 15 -6.92 16.12 8.17
N PHE A 16 -5.75 15.46 8.26
CA PHE A 16 -5.16 14.71 7.13
C PHE A 16 -5.27 13.19 7.26
N ALA A 17 -6.28 12.69 7.97
CA ALA A 17 -6.60 11.26 7.90
C ALA A 17 -7.28 10.99 6.55
N SER A 18 -6.60 10.25 5.65
CA SER A 18 -7.25 9.69 4.46
C SER A 18 -8.35 8.75 4.94
N ALA A 19 -9.61 9.08 4.66
CA ALA A 19 -10.72 8.22 5.02
C ALA A 19 -10.63 6.94 4.17
N ALA A 20 -10.38 5.80 4.82
CA ALA A 20 -10.63 4.50 4.23
C ALA A 20 -12.06 4.52 3.67
N ASN A 21 -12.19 4.22 2.38
CA ASN A 21 -13.49 4.16 1.72
C ASN A 21 -13.82 2.71 1.41
N SER A 22 -15.05 2.43 0.98
CA SER A 22 -15.49 1.07 0.69
C SER A 22 -14.65 0.34 -0.35
N LEU A 23 -13.89 1.05 -1.19
CA LEU A 23 -12.99 0.47 -2.19
C LEU A 23 -11.56 0.26 -1.66
N HIS A 24 -11.13 1.02 -0.64
CA HIS A 24 -9.78 0.94 -0.05
C HIS A 24 -9.92 0.87 1.49
N PRO A 25 -10.28 -0.31 2.02
CA PRO A 25 -10.34 -0.54 3.46
C PRO A 25 -8.93 -0.61 4.06
N ASP A 26 -8.86 -0.56 5.38
CA ASP A 26 -7.62 -0.88 6.09
C ASP A 26 -7.21 -2.34 5.81
N VAL A 27 -5.96 -2.53 5.42
CA VAL A 27 -5.36 -3.84 5.17
C VAL A 27 -4.13 -4.05 6.06
N PRO A 28 -3.81 -5.29 6.46
CA PRO A 28 -2.58 -5.55 7.19
C PRO A 28 -1.36 -5.25 6.30
N ILE A 29 -0.35 -4.60 6.88
CA ILE A 29 0.92 -4.37 6.18
C ILE A 29 1.83 -5.57 6.42
N LEU A 30 1.95 -6.39 5.38
CA LEU A 30 2.63 -7.69 5.40
C LEU A 30 3.89 -7.66 4.54
N ASP A 31 4.90 -8.41 4.97
CA ASP A 31 6.08 -8.70 4.16
C ASP A 31 5.78 -9.75 3.06
N ALA A 32 6.80 -10.10 2.28
CA ALA A 32 6.66 -11.07 1.19
C ALA A 32 6.36 -12.51 1.65
N GLN A 33 6.56 -12.81 2.93
CA GLN A 33 6.25 -14.11 3.54
C GLN A 33 4.88 -14.12 4.22
N GLY A 34 4.20 -12.97 4.28
CA GLY A 34 2.90 -12.81 4.93
C GLY A 34 2.97 -12.51 6.43
N ASN A 35 4.14 -12.16 6.97
CA ASN A 35 4.25 -11.71 8.35
C ASN A 35 4.01 -10.21 8.45
N LEU A 36 3.59 -9.74 9.63
CA LEU A 36 3.48 -8.30 9.88
C LEU A 36 4.86 -7.64 9.79
N VAL A 37 4.96 -6.55 9.02
CA VAL A 37 6.21 -5.80 8.85
C VAL A 37 6.76 -5.30 10.18
N ILE A 38 5.88 -4.91 11.11
CA ILE A 38 6.27 -4.46 12.45
C ILE A 38 6.92 -5.58 13.28
N GLU A 39 6.66 -6.85 12.97
CA GLU A 39 7.21 -8.00 13.66
C GLU A 39 8.47 -8.53 12.94
N SER A 40 8.44 -8.61 11.61
CA SER A 40 9.54 -9.17 10.83
C SER A 40 10.67 -8.19 10.53
N GLY A 41 10.38 -6.88 10.59
CA GLY A 41 11.30 -5.82 10.15
C GLY A 41 11.62 -5.86 8.66
N GLN A 42 10.95 -6.73 7.88
CA GLN A 42 11.15 -6.84 6.43
C GLN A 42 10.32 -5.79 5.69
N PRO A 43 10.73 -5.41 4.45
CA PRO A 43 9.94 -4.49 3.64
C PRO A 43 8.53 -5.02 3.37
N MET A 44 7.57 -4.11 3.28
CA MET A 44 6.20 -4.47 2.89
C MET A 44 6.15 -5.02 1.47
N SER A 45 5.29 -6.01 1.26
CA SER A 45 4.92 -6.52 -0.06
C SER A 45 3.51 -6.03 -0.41
N ALA A 46 3.39 -5.15 -1.41
CA ALA A 46 2.10 -4.73 -1.93
C ALA A 46 1.29 -5.91 -2.50
N MET A 47 2.00 -6.90 -3.07
CA MET A 47 1.41 -8.10 -3.65
C MET A 47 0.70 -8.98 -2.61
N VAL A 48 1.18 -8.95 -1.36
CA VAL A 48 0.62 -9.72 -0.25
C VAL A 48 -0.34 -8.88 0.58
N SER A 49 0.03 -7.64 0.92
CA SER A 49 -0.78 -6.74 1.75
C SER A 49 -2.09 -6.34 1.08
N CYS A 50 -2.08 -6.13 -0.25
CA CYS A 50 -3.25 -5.71 -1.01
C CYS A 50 -3.88 -6.88 -1.80
N GLY A 51 -3.28 -8.07 -1.75
CA GLY A 51 -3.73 -9.24 -2.51
C GLY A 51 -4.90 -10.00 -1.86
N GLY A 52 -5.34 -11.06 -2.52
CA GLY A 52 -6.39 -11.96 -2.01
C GLY A 52 -7.78 -11.39 -2.25
N ALA A 53 -8.49 -10.98 -1.19
CA ALA A 53 -9.88 -10.54 -1.29
C ALA A 53 -10.06 -9.18 -1.99
N CYS A 54 -9.00 -8.38 -2.09
CA CYS A 54 -9.04 -7.05 -2.73
C CYS A 54 -8.50 -7.07 -4.16
N HIS A 55 -7.34 -7.69 -4.37
CA HIS A 55 -6.73 -7.81 -5.69
C HIS A 55 -6.26 -9.24 -5.96
N GLU A 56 -6.65 -9.78 -7.12
CA GLU A 56 -6.06 -11.02 -7.64
C GLU A 56 -4.69 -10.72 -8.25
N THR A 57 -3.69 -10.59 -7.39
CA THR A 57 -2.38 -10.05 -7.75
C THR A 57 -1.63 -10.96 -8.74
N ALA A 58 -1.90 -12.27 -8.73
CA ALA A 58 -1.38 -13.20 -9.73
C ALA A 58 -1.91 -12.90 -11.13
N TYR A 59 -3.23 -12.65 -11.26
CA TYR A 59 -3.83 -12.27 -12.54
C TYR A 59 -3.33 -10.91 -13.02
N ILE A 60 -3.23 -9.94 -12.11
CA ILE A 60 -2.74 -8.59 -12.44
C ILE A 60 -1.32 -8.66 -13.00
N VAL A 61 -0.41 -9.41 -12.36
CA VAL A 61 0.96 -9.56 -12.85
C VAL A 61 1.00 -10.28 -14.20
N ALA A 62 0.24 -11.37 -14.34
CA ALA A 62 0.19 -12.13 -15.59
C ALA A 62 -0.41 -11.36 -16.77
N SER A 63 -1.16 -10.29 -16.50
CA SER A 63 -1.92 -9.52 -17.49
C SER A 63 -1.44 -8.07 -17.63
N SER A 64 -0.32 -7.71 -17.00
CA SER A 64 0.21 -6.34 -16.98
C SER A 64 1.59 -6.29 -17.61
N ASP A 65 1.70 -5.60 -18.75
CA ASP A 65 2.99 -5.33 -19.40
C ASP A 65 3.94 -4.54 -18.48
N HIS A 66 3.39 -3.76 -17.55
CA HIS A 66 4.17 -3.03 -16.55
C HIS A 66 4.78 -3.94 -15.49
N ALA A 67 4.14 -5.07 -15.17
CA ALA A 67 4.71 -6.08 -14.28
C ALA A 67 5.79 -6.92 -14.99
N ASP A 68 5.63 -7.12 -16.30
CA ASP A 68 6.62 -7.80 -17.14
C ASP A 68 7.87 -6.93 -17.39
N ALA A 69 7.75 -5.59 -17.31
CA ALA A 69 8.83 -4.64 -17.60
C ALA A 69 9.53 -4.88 -18.95
N GLY A 70 8.81 -5.47 -19.91
CA GLY A 70 9.33 -5.87 -21.22
C GLY A 70 10.18 -7.16 -21.23
N ALA A 71 10.27 -7.90 -20.12
CA ALA A 71 11.03 -9.15 -20.03
C ALA A 71 10.52 -10.23 -20.99
N SER A 72 9.22 -10.30 -21.26
CA SER A 72 8.62 -11.22 -22.23
C SER A 72 9.11 -10.97 -23.67
N GLN A 73 9.59 -9.76 -23.97
CA GLN A 73 10.11 -9.39 -25.29
C GLN A 73 11.59 -9.77 -25.45
N LEU A 74 12.35 -9.89 -24.37
CA LEU A 74 13.78 -10.25 -24.39
C LEU A 74 14.04 -11.69 -24.86
N GLY A 75 13.05 -12.58 -24.78
CA GLY A 75 13.13 -13.97 -25.23
C GLY A 75 12.68 -14.21 -26.68
N ARG A 76 12.04 -13.22 -27.32
CA ARG A 76 11.77 -13.25 -28.77
C ARG A 76 12.97 -12.67 -29.47
N GLY A 77 13.99 -13.51 -29.66
CA GLY A 77 15.04 -13.20 -30.62
C GLY A 77 14.40 -12.88 -31.98
N GLU A 78 14.76 -11.73 -32.52
CA GLU A 78 14.70 -11.44 -33.95
C GLU A 78 15.79 -12.21 -34.70
#